data_AF-A0A1M4EBC6-F1
#
_entry.id   AF-A0A1M4EBC6-F1
#
_cell.length_a   1.000
_cell.length_b   1.000
_cell.length_c   1.000
_cell.angle_alpha   90.00
_cell.angle_beta   90.00
_cell.angle_gamma   90.00
#
_symmetry.space_group_name_H-M   'P 1'
#
loop_
_entity.id
_entity.type
_entity.pdbx_description
1 polymer ?
#
loop_
_entity_poly.entity_id
_entity_poly.type
_entity_poly.pdbx_seq_one_letter_code
_entity_poly.pdbx_strand_id
1 'polypeptide(L)'
;MEADIVKQKQPESNGGFRALNFGKTSDKVYSALAAELTRWQVANCYLGRVGLINSGGASGGQGDLAQAVRTAVINKRPGGMGLIVGRKSFQRPMADGIALLHAVQDVYLDPDVTLA
;
A
#
# COMPACT_ATOMS: atom_id res chain seq x y z
N MET A 1 -16.97 13.09 9.06
CA MET A 1 -16.07 11.91 9.10
C MET A 1 -14.85 12.31 9.91
N GLU A 2 -14.56 11.56 10.96
CA GLU A 2 -13.51 11.83 11.97
C GLU A 2 -12.44 10.70 11.96
N ALA A 3 -12.17 10.12 10.79
CA ALA A 3 -11.23 9.01 10.70
C ALA A 3 -9.78 9.49 10.79
N ASP A 4 -9.01 8.92 11.72
CA ASP A 4 -7.57 9.18 11.85
C ASP A 4 -6.74 8.42 10.82
N ILE A 5 -7.23 7.25 10.40
CA ILE A 5 -6.56 6.33 9.48
C ILE A 5 -7.55 5.77 8.47
N VAL A 6 -7.15 5.74 7.20
CA VAL A 6 -7.86 5.08 6.11
C VAL A 6 -7.14 3.78 5.75
N LYS A 7 -7.89 2.68 5.76
CA LYS A 7 -7.40 1.36 5.37
C LYS A 7 -7.89 1.01 3.96
N GLN A 8 -6.97 0.67 3.06
CA GLN A 8 -7.30 0.28 1.68
C GLN A 8 -6.55 -0.99 1.23
N LYS A 9 -6.89 -1.47 0.02
CA LYS A 9 -6.06 -2.45 -0.70
C LYS A 9 -5.06 -1.68 -1.56
N GLN A 10 -3.85 -2.21 -1.74
CA GLN A 10 -2.86 -1.58 -2.61
C GLN A 10 -3.38 -1.57 -4.07
N PRO A 11 -3.22 -0.47 -4.82
CA PRO A 11 -3.75 -0.36 -6.18
C PRO A 11 -2.92 -1.20 -7.17
N GLU A 12 -3.61 -2.02 -7.95
CA GLU A 12 -3.02 -2.88 -8.99
C GLU A 12 -3.57 -2.55 -10.39
N SER A 13 -4.61 -1.71 -10.47
CA SER A 13 -5.28 -1.35 -11.72
C SER A 13 -5.45 0.16 -11.85
N ASN A 14 -5.52 0.63 -13.10
CA ASN A 14 -5.75 2.03 -13.47
C ASN A 14 -6.70 2.09 -14.68
N GLY A 15 -7.20 3.29 -15.01
CA GLY A 15 -8.06 3.50 -16.18
C GLY A 15 -9.56 3.42 -15.91
N GLY A 16 -9.98 3.21 -14.66
CA GLY A 16 -11.40 3.11 -14.30
C GLY A 16 -12.25 4.28 -14.79
N PHE A 17 -11.75 5.52 -14.65
CA PHE A 17 -12.48 6.72 -15.12
C PHE A 17 -12.69 6.73 -16.65
N ARG A 18 -11.69 6.29 -17.44
CA ARG A 18 -11.86 6.13 -18.91
C ARG A 18 -12.90 5.05 -19.22
N ALA A 19 -12.87 3.93 -18.52
CA ALA A 19 -13.81 2.82 -18.74
C ALA A 19 -15.27 3.20 -18.46
N LEU A 20 -15.50 4.11 -17.51
CA LEU A 20 -16.84 4.63 -17.21
C LEU A 20 -17.39 5.55 -18.30
N ASN A 21 -16.53 6.07 -19.20
CA ASN A 21 -16.88 7.07 -20.21
C ASN A 21 -17.69 8.26 -19.64
N PHE A 22 -17.35 8.66 -18.41
CA PHE A 22 -18.09 9.66 -17.65
C PHE A 22 -17.23 10.92 -17.50
N GLY A 23 -17.52 11.96 -18.28
CA GLY A 23 -16.81 13.24 -18.24
C GLY A 23 -15.59 13.33 -19.16
N LYS A 24 -14.79 14.39 -18.97
CA LYS A 24 -13.61 14.69 -19.81
C LYS A 24 -12.33 14.43 -19.02
N THR A 25 -11.39 13.69 -19.60
CA THR A 25 -10.04 13.51 -19.06
C THR A 25 -9.01 13.65 -20.19
N SER A 26 -7.81 14.13 -19.85
CA SER A 26 -6.67 14.15 -20.77
C SER A 26 -5.93 12.83 -20.74
N ASP A 27 -5.33 12.43 -21.86
CA ASP A 27 -4.45 11.24 -21.91
C ASP A 27 -3.23 11.35 -21.01
N LYS A 28 -2.77 12.59 -20.76
CA LYS A 28 -1.63 12.90 -19.89
C LYS A 28 -1.83 12.42 -18.45
N VAL A 29 -3.08 12.31 -17.98
CA VAL A 29 -3.39 11.77 -16.64
C VAL A 29 -2.78 10.38 -16.49
N TYR A 30 -2.90 9.53 -17.50
CA TYR A 30 -2.44 8.15 -17.45
C TYR A 30 -1.02 7.94 -17.97
N SER A 31 -0.58 8.74 -18.95
CA SER A 31 0.74 8.57 -19.55
C SER A 31 1.87 9.28 -18.81
N ALA A 32 1.57 10.32 -18.01
CA ALA A 32 2.62 11.13 -17.37
C ALA A 32 2.34 11.46 -15.90
N LEU A 33 1.08 11.68 -15.51
CA LEU A 33 0.76 12.21 -14.18
C LEU A 33 0.45 11.12 -13.15
N ALA A 34 -0.08 9.96 -13.57
CA ALA A 34 -0.47 8.84 -12.71
C ALA A 34 0.42 7.59 -12.81
N ALA A 35 1.73 7.79 -12.87
CA ALA A 35 2.70 6.70 -12.94
C ALA A 35 2.81 5.90 -11.62
N GLU A 36 2.67 6.55 -10.46
CA GLU A 36 2.74 5.90 -9.13
C GLU A 36 1.37 5.83 -8.45
N LEU A 37 0.67 4.71 -8.63
CA LEU A 37 -0.70 4.54 -8.13
C LEU A 37 -0.82 4.67 -6.60
N THR A 38 0.16 4.18 -5.85
CA THR A 38 0.15 4.27 -4.38
C THR A 38 0.34 5.72 -3.89
N ARG A 39 1.07 6.56 -4.63
CA ARG A 39 1.15 8.00 -4.33
C ARG A 39 -0.18 8.69 -4.54
N TRP A 40 -0.87 8.37 -5.62
CA TRP A 40 -2.24 8.83 -5.83
C TRP A 40 -3.20 8.32 -4.75
N GLN A 41 -3.00 7.10 -4.25
CA GLN A 41 -3.79 6.57 -3.15
C GLN A 41 -3.62 7.40 -1.86
N VAL A 42 -2.39 7.77 -1.50
CA VAL A 42 -2.11 8.67 -0.36
C VAL A 42 -2.77 10.03 -0.58
N ALA A 43 -2.65 10.61 -1.79
CA ALA A 43 -3.28 11.90 -2.10
C ALA A 43 -4.82 11.85 -1.96
N ASN A 44 -5.45 10.72 -2.28
CA ASN A 44 -6.89 10.52 -2.08
C ASN A 44 -7.29 10.35 -0.61
N CYS A 45 -6.33 10.20 0.31
CA CYS A 45 -6.56 10.24 1.75
C CYS A 45 -6.45 11.69 2.27
N TYR A 46 -7.23 12.60 1.67
CA TYR A 46 -7.28 14.03 1.99
C TYR A 46 -5.92 14.73 1.89
N LEU A 47 -5.21 14.51 0.77
CA LEU A 47 -3.85 15.02 0.54
C LEU A 47 -2.87 14.60 1.65
N GLY A 48 -3.04 13.39 2.18
CA GLY A 48 -2.23 12.83 3.26
C GLY A 48 -2.59 13.32 4.67
N ARG A 49 -3.65 14.13 4.84
CA ARG A 49 -4.10 14.55 6.18
C ARG A 49 -4.61 13.39 7.04
N VAL A 50 -5.13 12.35 6.38
CA VAL A 50 -5.57 11.11 7.05
C VAL A 50 -4.60 10.01 6.64
N GLY A 51 -4.03 9.31 7.62
CA GLY A 51 -2.99 8.32 7.38
C GLY A 51 -3.47 7.15 6.54
N LEU A 52 -2.69 6.72 5.55
CA LEU A 52 -3.00 5.53 4.75
C LEU A 52 -2.30 4.30 5.33
N ILE A 53 -3.06 3.24 5.58
CA ILE A 53 -2.52 1.88 5.74
C ILE A 53 -3.06 0.95 4.65
N ASN A 54 -2.16 0.15 4.07
CA ASN A 54 -2.54 -0.84 3.07
C ASN A 54 -2.62 -2.24 3.65
N SER A 55 -3.44 -3.11 3.05
CA SER A 55 -3.41 -4.54 3.41
C SER A 55 -2.12 -5.20 2.91
N GLY A 56 -1.54 -6.10 3.68
CA GLY A 56 -0.39 -6.92 3.26
C GLY A 56 -0.71 -8.03 2.24
N GLY A 57 -1.87 -7.99 1.59
CA GLY A 57 -2.30 -8.99 0.59
C GLY A 57 -2.87 -10.28 1.18
N ALA A 58 -3.25 -11.20 0.29
CA ALA A 58 -3.68 -12.55 0.67
C ALA A 58 -2.47 -13.40 1.09
N SER A 59 -2.71 -14.48 1.86
CA SER A 59 -1.67 -15.47 2.17
C SER A 59 -1.57 -16.45 1.02
N GLY A 60 -0.37 -16.63 0.47
CA GLY A 60 -0.05 -17.60 -0.58
C GLY A 60 0.90 -18.71 -0.12
N GLY A 61 1.36 -18.69 1.14
CA GLY A 61 2.34 -19.64 1.65
C GLY A 61 3.76 -19.21 1.30
N GLN A 62 4.45 -19.96 0.43
CA GLN A 62 5.80 -19.61 -0.01
C GLN A 62 5.81 -18.23 -0.68
N GLY A 63 6.74 -17.37 -0.27
CA GLY A 63 6.87 -16.00 -0.77
C GLY A 63 6.09 -14.94 0.01
N ASP A 64 5.30 -15.33 1.02
CA ASP A 64 4.51 -14.36 1.79
C ASP A 64 5.37 -13.27 2.46
N LEU A 65 6.54 -13.62 2.98
CA LEU A 65 7.49 -12.69 3.58
C LEU A 65 7.98 -11.65 2.56
N ALA A 66 8.49 -12.12 1.42
CA ALA A 66 9.01 -11.25 0.36
C ALA A 66 7.91 -10.31 -0.19
N GLN A 67 6.69 -10.82 -0.36
CA GLN A 67 5.55 -10.00 -0.76
C GLN A 67 5.18 -8.96 0.29
N ALA A 68 5.14 -9.32 1.58
CA ALA A 68 4.83 -8.38 2.66
C ALA A 68 5.86 -7.24 2.72
N VAL A 69 7.15 -7.57 2.64
CA VAL A 69 8.26 -6.59 2.58
C VAL A 69 8.12 -5.70 1.35
N ARG A 70 7.92 -6.28 0.15
CA ARG A 70 7.71 -5.51 -1.08
C ARG A 70 6.52 -4.54 -0.96
N THR A 71 5.39 -5.03 -0.46
CA THR A 71 4.19 -4.22 -0.26
C THR A 71 4.45 -3.10 0.75
N ALA A 72 5.22 -3.36 1.81
CA ALA A 72 5.58 -2.36 2.81
C ALA A 72 6.45 -1.26 2.20
N VAL A 73 7.46 -1.63 1.40
CA VAL A 73 8.33 -0.67 0.70
C VAL A 73 7.52 0.21 -0.26
N ILE A 74 6.65 -0.41 -1.09
CA ILE A 74 5.79 0.32 -2.03
C ILE A 74 4.81 1.26 -1.29
N ASN A 75 4.36 0.89 -0.08
CA ASN A 75 3.48 1.72 0.73
C ASN A 75 4.20 2.88 1.43
N LYS A 76 5.39 2.62 1.98
CA LYS A 76 6.17 3.62 2.73
C LYS A 76 6.66 4.74 1.83
N ARG A 77 7.26 4.41 0.68
CA ARG A 77 7.89 5.39 -0.24
C ARG A 77 6.99 6.59 -0.61
N PRO A 78 5.69 6.43 -0.90
CA PRO A 78 4.79 7.56 -1.15
C PRO A 78 4.20 8.23 0.10
N GLY A 79 4.53 7.78 1.32
CA GLY A 79 4.01 8.34 2.57
C GLY A 79 2.90 7.54 3.25
N GLY A 80 2.66 6.29 2.86
CA GLY A 80 1.81 5.39 3.62
C GLY A 80 2.44 5.05 4.97
N MET A 81 1.61 4.89 6.00
CA MET A 81 2.05 4.86 7.41
C MET A 81 2.17 3.45 7.99
N GLY A 82 1.75 2.42 7.27
CA GLY A 82 1.78 1.06 7.79
C GLY A 82 1.10 0.04 6.87
N LEU A 83 1.25 -1.22 7.24
CA LEU A 83 0.43 -2.31 6.71
C LEU A 83 -0.44 -2.92 7.80
N ILE A 84 -1.63 -3.37 7.42
CA ILE A 84 -2.42 -4.29 8.22
C ILE A 84 -2.28 -5.72 7.66
N VAL A 85 -1.74 -6.62 8.48
CA VAL A 85 -1.39 -7.99 8.10
C VAL A 85 -2.10 -8.97 9.03
N GLY A 86 -3.15 -9.61 8.50
CA GLY A 86 -3.99 -10.57 9.25
C GLY A 86 -3.57 -12.00 9.00
N ARG A 87 -4.29 -12.71 8.12
CA ARG A 87 -4.05 -14.13 7.79
C ARG A 87 -2.58 -14.45 7.49
N LYS A 88 -1.89 -13.56 6.79
CA LYS A 88 -0.47 -13.70 6.45
C LYS A 88 0.43 -13.73 7.70
N SER A 89 0.03 -13.20 8.84
CA SER A 89 0.79 -13.32 10.10
C SER A 89 0.29 -14.43 11.01
N PHE A 90 -1.03 -14.66 11.04
CA PHE A 90 -1.64 -15.51 12.06
C PHE A 90 -2.02 -16.94 11.60
N GLN A 91 -2.02 -17.23 10.30
CA GLN A 91 -2.30 -18.59 9.77
C GLN A 91 -1.00 -19.33 9.42
N ARG A 92 -0.04 -19.35 10.34
CA ARG A 92 1.26 -20.02 10.24
C ARG A 92 1.85 -20.27 11.64
N PRO A 93 2.97 -21.01 11.77
CA PRO A 93 3.67 -21.13 13.05
C PRO A 93 3.97 -19.76 13.67
N MET A 94 3.83 -19.64 14.99
CA MET A 94 3.96 -18.37 15.70
C MET A 94 5.28 -17.64 15.41
N ALA A 95 6.39 -18.37 15.40
CA ALA A 95 7.71 -17.81 15.09
C ALA A 95 7.74 -17.16 13.69
N ASP A 96 7.16 -17.82 12.69
CA ASP A 96 7.10 -17.31 11.32
C ASP A 96 6.20 -16.07 11.21
N GLY A 97 5.10 -16.04 11.98
CA GLY A 97 4.20 -14.89 12.08
C GLY A 97 4.88 -13.67 12.68
N ILE A 98 5.62 -13.86 13.77
CA ILE A 98 6.42 -12.80 14.42
C ILE A 98 7.49 -12.28 13.48
N ALA A 99 8.24 -13.19 12.83
CA ALA A 99 9.29 -12.80 11.87
C ALA A 99 8.71 -11.97 10.72
N LEU A 100 7.51 -12.31 10.22
CA LEU A 100 6.85 -11.53 9.18
C LEU A 100 6.42 -10.13 9.65
N LEU A 101 5.89 -10.02 10.87
CA LEU A 101 5.53 -8.72 11.45
C LEU A 101 6.76 -7.83 11.66
N HIS A 102 7.85 -8.38 12.21
CA HIS A 102 9.10 -7.67 12.37
C HIS A 102 9.67 -7.21 11.02
N ALA A 103 9.68 -8.07 10.00
CA ALA A 103 10.18 -7.68 8.69
C ALA A 103 9.38 -6.51 8.06
N VAL A 104 8.07 -6.43 8.32
CA VAL A 104 7.28 -5.26 7.90
C VAL A 104 7.67 -4.03 8.72
N GLN A 105 7.84 -4.15 10.03
CA GLN A 105 8.26 -3.05 10.91
C GLN A 105 9.66 -2.53 10.54
N ASP A 106 10.59 -3.43 10.23
CA ASP A 106 11.95 -3.11 9.80
C ASP A 106 11.92 -2.19 8.57
N VAL A 107 11.04 -2.43 7.60
CA VAL A 107 10.87 -1.52 6.44
C VAL A 107 10.49 -0.09 6.89
N TYR A 108 9.65 0.07 7.90
CA TYR A 108 9.26 1.40 8.40
C TYR A 108 10.35 2.06 9.25
N LEU A 109 11.16 1.28 9.96
CA LEU A 109 12.29 1.74 10.75
C LEU A 109 13.56 1.98 9.92
N ASP A 110 13.66 1.36 8.74
CA ASP A 110 14.82 1.45 7.85
C ASP A 110 14.95 2.86 7.24
N PRO A 111 16.01 3.61 7.57
CA PRO A 111 16.23 4.95 7.05
C PRO A 111 16.51 4.99 5.54
N ASP A 112 16.95 3.87 4.93
CA ASP A 112 17.24 3.78 3.50
C ASP A 112 15.94 3.71 2.66
N VAL A 113 14.83 3.26 3.27
CA VAL A 113 13.51 3.33 2.65
C VAL A 113 12.91 4.71 2.90
N THR A 114 13.38 5.70 2.14
CA THR A 114 12.93 7.09 2.26
C THR A 114 11.56 7.32 1.62
N LEU A 115 10.95 8.45 1.97
CA LEU A 115 9.92 9.04 1.12
C LEU A 115 10.57 9.43 -0.22
N ALA A 116 9.92 9.10 -1.33
CA ALA A 116 10.37 9.38 -2.69
C ALA A 116 9.59 10.53 -3.30
#